data_AF-A0AAD9L6N2-F1
#
_entry.id   AF-A0AAD9L6N2-F1
#
_cell.length_a   1.000
_cell.length_b   1.000
_cell.length_c   1.000
_cell.angle_alpha   90.00
_cell.angle_beta   90.00
_cell.angle_gamma   90.00
#
_symmetry.space_group_name_H-M   'P 1'
#
loop_
_entity.id
_entity.type
_entity.pdbx_description
1 polymer ?
#
loop_
_entity_poly.entity_id
_entity_poly.type
_entity_poly.pdbx_seq_one_letter_code
_entity_poly.pdbx_strand_id
1 'polypeptide(L)' 'MFSDNWEDLVKYLQMARKKSRETYIETELVFAYAKTNRLADLEEFISGPNHANITQVGTPGR' A
#
# COMPACT_ATOMS: atom_id res chain seq x y z
N MET A 1 5.32 23.36 9.04
CA MET A 1 4.71 22.87 7.79
C MET A 1 5.29 21.49 7.49
N PHE A 2 4.79 20.43 8.13
CA PHE A 2 5.34 19.08 7.96
C PHE A 2 4.21 18.08 8.03
N SER A 3 3.35 18.01 7.01
CA SER A 3 2.16 17.18 7.12
C SER A 3 1.61 16.69 5.77
N ASP A 4 2.46 16.29 4.82
CA ASP A 4 1.97 15.55 3.63
C ASP A 4 2.98 14.53 3.04
N ASN A 5 3.84 13.97 3.88
CA ASN A 5 4.85 12.99 3.42
C ASN A 5 4.22 11.68 2.92
N TRP A 6 3.00 11.34 3.35
CA TRP A 6 2.35 10.08 2.99
C TRP A 6 1.82 10.11 1.56
N GLU A 7 1.28 11.22 1.07
CA GLU A 7 0.83 11.32 -0.33
C GLU A 7 2.00 11.22 -1.32
N ASP A 8 3.12 11.86 -1.01
CA ASP A 8 4.31 11.76 -1.85
C ASP A 8 4.97 10.37 -1.74
N LEU A 9 4.89 9.73 -0.57
CA LEU A 9 5.30 8.33 -0.41
C LEU A 9 4.45 7.39 -1.26
N VAL A 10 3.12 7.58 -1.30
CA VAL A 10 2.22 6.81 -2.18
C VAL A 10 2.65 6.96 -3.64
N LYS A 11 2.89 8.18 -4.13
CA LYS A 11 3.35 8.43 -5.51
C LYS A 11 4.69 7.75 -5.78
N TYR A 12 5.64 7.84 -4.85
CA TYR A 12 6.95 7.21 -4.97
C TYR A 12 6.84 5.68 -5.05
N LEU A 13 6.07 5.06 -4.16
CA LEU A 13 5.85 3.61 -4.14
C LEU A 13 5.09 3.12 -5.37
N GLN A 14 4.14 3.90 -5.90
CA GLN A 14 3.50 3.60 -7.19
C GLN A 14 4.48 3.60 -8.36
N MET A 15 5.42 4.55 -8.40
CA MET A 15 6.48 4.59 -9.42
C MET A 15 7.45 3.41 -9.25
N ALA A 16 7.84 3.10 -8.02
CA ALA A 16 8.71 1.97 -7.71
C ALA A 16 8.07 0.65 -8.15
N ARG A 17 6.77 0.45 -7.87
CA ARG A 17 5.98 -0.73 -8.30
C ARG A 17 5.96 -0.91 -9.82
N LYS A 18 5.91 0.18 -10.58
CA LYS A 18 5.98 0.12 -12.07
C LYS A 18 7.35 -0.34 -12.57
N LYS A 19 8.42 -0.06 -11.82
CA LYS A 19 9.80 -0.43 -12.17
C LYS A 19 10.16 -1.83 -11.68
N SER A 20 9.72 -2.18 -10.48
CA SER A 20 9.98 -3.46 -9.82
C SER A 20 8.75 -3.86 -9.01
N ARG A 21 8.13 -4.99 -9.38
CA ARG A 21 6.98 -5.54 -8.64
C ARG A 21 7.50 -6.42 -7.50
N GLU A 22 7.94 -5.77 -6.43
CA GLU A 22 8.41 -6.45 -5.22
C GLU A 22 7.33 -6.40 -4.13
N THR A 23 7.13 -7.54 -3.46
CA THR A 23 6.09 -7.70 -2.44
C THR A 23 6.19 -6.68 -1.30
N TYR A 24 7.40 -6.27 -0.91
CA TYR A 24 7.57 -5.26 0.14
C TYR A 24 7.12 -3.86 -0.29
N ILE A 25 7.27 -3.49 -1.59
CA ILE A 25 6.76 -2.22 -2.12
C ILE A 25 5.23 -2.22 -2.07
N GLU A 26 4.61 -3.34 -2.43
CA GLU A 26 3.16 -3.50 -2.37
C GLU A 26 2.63 -3.43 -0.94
N THR A 27 3.31 -4.05 0.04
CA THR A 27 2.96 -3.95 1.46
C THR A 27 3.06 -2.52 1.98
N GLU A 28 4.15 -1.81 1.70
CA GLU A 28 4.32 -0.42 2.13
C GLU A 28 3.29 0.51 1.47
N LEU A 29 2.93 0.25 0.22
CA LEU A 29 1.93 1.04 -0.51
C LEU A 29 0.53 0.88 0.11
N VAL A 30 0.19 -0.34 0.56
CA VAL A 30 -1.04 -0.63 1.32
C VAL A 30 -1.08 0.14 2.64
N PHE A 31 0.03 0.16 3.38
CA PHE A 31 0.13 0.96 4.61
C PHE A 31 -0.06 2.46 4.33
N ALA A 32 0.56 2.97 3.27
CA ALA A 32 0.46 4.37 2.89
C ALA A 32 -0.97 4.75 2.44
N TYR A 33 -1.68 3.87 1.73
CA TYR A 33 -3.10 4.06 1.41
C TYR A 33 -3.99 4.09 2.65
N ALA A 34 -3.75 3.17 3.60
CA ALA A 34 -4.48 3.17 4.87
C ALA A 34 -4.23 4.45 5.69
N LYS A 35 -3.00 4.99 5.68
CA LYS A 35 -2.63 6.23 6.38
C LYS A 35 -3.17 7.50 5.71
N THR A 36 -3.36 7.48 4.40
CA THR A 36 -3.95 8.59 3.62
C THR A 36 -5.48 8.51 3.53
N ASN A 37 -6.10 7.55 4.23
CA ASN A 37 -7.54 7.30 4.21
C ASN A 37 -8.10 7.01 2.80
N ARG A 38 -7.25 6.52 1.89
CA ARG A 38 -7.59 6.13 0.51
C ARG A 38 -8.10 4.68 0.50
N LEU A 39 -9.23 4.46 1.17
CA LEU A 39 -9.81 3.14 1.35
C LEU A 39 -10.26 2.50 0.02
N ALA A 40 -10.71 3.29 -0.96
CA ALA A 40 -11.08 2.81 -2.28
C ALA A 40 -9.88 2.25 -3.06
N ASP A 41 -8.76 2.99 -3.08
CA ASP A 41 -7.50 2.54 -3.71
C ASP A 41 -6.96 1.29 -3.00
N LEU A 42 -7.12 1.22 -1.67
CA LEU A 42 -6.76 0.05 -0.88
C LEU A 42 -7.61 -1.18 -1.24
N GLU A 43 -8.93 -1.03 -1.34
CA GLU A 43 -9.85 -2.11 -1.71
C GLU A 43 -9.56 -2.67 -3.11
N GLU A 44 -9.33 -1.79 -4.10
CA GLU A 44 -8.94 -2.21 -5.45
C GLU A 44 -7.57 -2.92 -5.44
N PHE A 45 -6.66 -2.46 -4.58
CA PHE A 45 -5.34 -3.06 -4.44
C PHE A 45 -5.37 -4.44 -3.80
N ILE A 46 -6.25 -4.69 -2.82
CA ILE A 46 -6.41 -6.02 -2.21
C ILE A 46 -7.30 -6.95 -3.06
N SER A 47 -8.22 -6.41 -3.85
CA SER A 47 -9.13 -7.22 -4.69
C SER A 47 -8.49 -7.68 -6.00
N GLY A 48 -7.46 -6.96 -6.48
CA GLY A 48 -6.71 -7.34 -7.66
C GLY A 48 -5.76 -8.54 -7.43
N PRO A 49 -5.29 -9.23 -8.48
CA PRO A 49 -4.27 -10.27 -8.40
C PRO A 49 -2.90 -9.65 -8.09
N ASN A 50 -2.72 -9.13 -6.89
CA ASN A 50 -1.48 -8.54 -6.42
C ASN A 50 -0.73 -9.55 -5.54
N HIS A 51 0.59 -9.58 -5.67
CA HIS A 51 1.48 -10.40 -4.83
C HIS A 51 1.68 -9.77 -3.44
N ALA A 52 0.77 -8.88 -3.02
CA ALA A 52 0.78 -8.30 -1.70
C ALA A 52 0.43 -9.40 -0.70
N ASN A 53 1.29 -9.58 0.31
CA ASN A 53 1.09 -10.56 1.37
C ASN A 53 0.01 -10.06 2.35
N ILE A 54 -1.23 -9.91 1.86
CA ILE A 54 -2.42 -9.45 2.59
C ILE A 54 -2.73 -10.33 3.80
N THR A 55 -2.20 -11.56 3.83
CA THR A 55 -2.26 -12.50 4.95
C THR A 55 -1.65 -11.95 6.24
N GLN A 56 -0.70 -11.00 6.16
CA GLN A 56 -0.06 -10.39 7.34
C GLN A 56 -0.85 -9.21 7.93
N VAL A 57 -1.79 -8.63 7.19
CA VAL A 57 -2.51 -7.41 7.60
C VAL A 57 -3.88 -7.73 8.22
N GLY A 58 -4.39 -8.95 8.02
CA GLY A 58 -5.76 -9.36 8.35
C GLY A 58 -5.93 -10.33 9.52
N THR A 59 -4.90 -10.66 10.30
CA THR A 59 -5.05 -11.59 11.44
C THR A 59 -4.98 -10.89 12.80
N PRO A 60 -6.13 -10.52 13.40
CA PRO A 60 -6.26 -10.53 14.85
C PRO A 60 -6.33 -12.00 15.30
N GLY A 61 -5.17 -12.64 15.37
CA GLY A 61 -5.04 -14.02 15.81
C GLY A 61 -4.68 -14.11 17.30
N ARG A 62 -5.71 -14.18 18.15
CA ARG A 62 -5.74 -14.37 19.62
C ARG A 62 -5.42 -13.19 20.52
#